data_AF-A0A2V9K8R6-F1
#
_entry.id   AF-A0A2V9K8R6-F1
#
_cell.length_a   1.000
_cell.length_b   1.000
_cell.length_c   1.000
_cell.angle_alpha   90.00
_cell.angle_beta   90.00
_cell.angle_gamma   90.00
#
_symmetry.space_group_name_H-M   'P 1'
#
loop_
_entity.id
_entity.type
_entity.pdbx_description
1 polymer ?
#
loop_
_entity_poly.entity_id
_entity_poly.type
_entity_poly.pdbx_seq_one_letter_code
_entity_poly.pdbx_strand_id
1 'polypeptide(L)'
;ALTHVAVEAEVTRGGVRLVAEAAATGPTGVEMEALVAAAVGALTLYDMVKAVERAATIERVRLLEKSGGKSGTFRRAAPRQRKRRRS
;
A
#
# COMPACT_ATOMS: atom_id res chain seq x y z
N ALA A 1 -19.01 1.28 10.18
CA ALA A 1 -18.57 -0.10 9.93
C ALA A 1 -17.93 -0.16 8.54
N LEU A 2 -16.92 -1.01 8.35
CA LEU A 2 -16.35 -1.25 7.02
C LEU A 2 -17.41 -1.88 6.11
N THR A 3 -17.49 -1.37 4.89
CA THR A 3 -18.39 -1.88 3.84
C THR A 3 -17.64 -2.65 2.78
N HIS A 4 -16.33 -2.42 2.67
CA HIS A 4 -15.47 -3.09 1.70
C HIS A 4 -14.02 -3.11 2.21
N VAL A 5 -13.32 -4.22 1.96
CA VAL A 5 -11.87 -4.35 2.07
C VAL A 5 -11.39 -5.26 0.94
N ALA A 6 -10.39 -4.82 0.19
CA ALA A 6 -9.72 -5.62 -0.82
C ALA A 6 -8.20 -5.47 -0.70
N VAL A 7 -7.48 -6.53 -1.03
CA VAL A 7 -6.02 -6.54 -1.13
C VAL A 7 -5.63 -7.26 -2.41
N GLU A 8 -4.88 -6.57 -3.26
CA GLU A 8 -4.37 -7.09 -4.52
C GLU A 8 -2.85 -7.17 -4.47
N ALA A 9 -2.31 -8.29 -4.97
CA ALA A 9 -0.89 -8.54 -5.07
C ALA A 9 -0.49 -8.73 -6.53
N GLU A 10 0.53 -7.99 -6.96
CA GLU A 10 1.08 -8.05 -8.31
C GLU A 10 2.57 -8.40 -8.21
N VAL A 11 2.98 -9.51 -8.85
CA VAL A 11 4.39 -9.85 -8.95
C VAL A 11 5.06 -8.96 -10.01
N THR A 12 6.14 -8.30 -9.61
CA THR A 12 6.94 -7.43 -10.48
C THR A 12 8.35 -7.99 -10.63
N ARG A 13 9.16 -7.41 -11.53
CA ARG A 13 10.57 -7.81 -11.68
C ARG A 13 11.41 -7.69 -10.40
N GLY A 14 11.02 -6.82 -9.45
CA GLY A 14 11.82 -6.50 -8.27
C GLY A 14 11.18 -6.91 -6.93
N GLY A 15 10.10 -7.68 -6.95
CA GLY A 15 9.34 -8.06 -5.75
C GLY A 15 7.83 -8.02 -5.98
N VAL A 16 7.06 -7.95 -4.90
CA VAL A 16 5.60 -7.93 -4.96
C VAL A 16 5.07 -6.53 -4.62
N ARG A 17 4.19 -6.01 -5.46
CA ARG A 17 3.43 -4.79 -5.19
C ARG A 17 2.09 -5.17 -4.56
N LEU A 18 1.84 -4.67 -3.35
CA LEU A 18 0.56 -4.79 -2.68
C LEU A 18 -0.23 -3.47 -2.76
N VAL A 19 -1.51 -3.58 -3.07
CA VAL A 19 -2.48 -2.48 -3.01
C VAL A 19 -3.64 -2.92 -2.15
N ALA A 20 -3.97 -2.13 -1.14
CA ALA A 20 -5.14 -2.35 -0.31
C ALA A 20 -6.12 -1.19 -0.46
N GLU A 21 -7.40 -1.52 -0.51
CA GLU A 21 -8.52 -0.59 -0.56
C GLU A 21 -9.48 -0.91 0.60
N ALA A 22 -9.98 0.15 1.23
CA ALA A 22 -10.99 0.05 2.27
C ALA A 22 -12.07 1.12 2.05
N ALA A 23 -13.31 0.78 2.34
CA ALA A 23 -14.42 1.72 2.33
C ALA A 23 -15.29 1.55 3.59
N ALA A 24 -15.85 2.65 4.08
CA ALA A 24 -16.84 2.66 5.15
C ALA A 24 -17.81 3.83 4.99
N THR A 25 -18.96 3.71 5.64
CA THR A 25 -19.82 4.85 5.95
C THR A 25 -19.58 5.26 7.40
N GLY A 26 -19.13 6.49 7.62
CA GLY A 26 -18.84 7.00 8.96
C GLY A 26 -18.27 8.43 8.96
N PRO A 27 -18.13 9.04 10.16
CA PRO A 27 -17.62 10.40 10.32
C PRO A 27 -16.11 10.50 10.12
N THR A 28 -15.38 9.38 10.17
CA THR A 28 -13.93 9.30 9.99
C THR A 28 -13.59 8.61 8.67
N GLY A 29 -12.43 8.97 8.11
CA GLY A 29 -11.87 8.23 6.97
C GLY A 29 -11.37 6.84 7.39
N VAL A 30 -11.01 6.03 6.39
CA VAL A 30 -10.54 4.65 6.52
C VAL A 30 -9.09 4.47 6.06
N GLU A 31 -8.28 5.53 6.18
CA GLU A 31 -6.89 5.50 5.74
C GLU A 31 -6.08 4.45 6.50
N MET A 32 -6.36 4.28 7.79
CA MET A 32 -5.65 3.35 8.65
C MET A 32 -6.00 1.91 8.33
N GLU A 33 -7.25 1.61 7.98
CA GLU A 33 -7.71 0.29 7.62
C GLU A 33 -7.04 -0.18 6.32
N ALA A 34 -6.94 0.69 5.32
CA ALA A 34 -6.21 0.38 4.09
C ALA A 34 -4.70 0.21 4.35
N LEU A 35 -4.08 1.09 5.15
CA LEU A 35 -2.65 1.01 5.47
C LEU A 35 -2.28 -0.23 6.28
N VAL A 36 -3.11 -0.59 7.26
CA VAL A 36 -2.93 -1.78 8.08
C VAL A 36 -3.12 -3.04 7.25
N ALA A 37 -4.15 -3.10 6.39
CA ALA A 37 -4.35 -4.23 5.49
C ALA A 37 -3.12 -4.45 4.57
N ALA A 38 -2.57 -3.39 3.99
CA ALA A 38 -1.36 -3.48 3.17
C ALA A 38 -0.12 -3.91 3.98
N ALA A 39 0.07 -3.37 5.19
CA ALA A 39 1.21 -3.69 6.04
C ALA A 39 1.18 -5.15 6.51
N VAL A 40 0.03 -5.62 6.98
CA VAL A 40 -0.14 -7.01 7.42
C VAL A 40 -0.02 -7.96 6.24
N GLY A 41 -0.62 -7.65 5.09
CA GLY A 41 -0.44 -8.45 3.86
C GLY A 41 1.02 -8.55 3.44
N ALA A 42 1.80 -7.47 3.55
CA ALA A 42 3.22 -7.49 3.26
C ALA A 42 4.02 -8.34 4.26
N LEU A 43 3.67 -8.30 5.54
CA LEU A 43 4.26 -9.16 6.56
C LEU A 43 3.94 -10.64 6.31
N THR A 44 2.72 -10.96 5.88
CA THR A 44 2.35 -12.32 5.48
C THR A 44 3.18 -12.81 4.29
N LEU A 45 3.39 -11.96 3.27
CA LEU A 45 4.27 -12.32 2.15
C LEU A 45 5.71 -12.52 2.59
N TYR A 46 6.23 -11.65 3.47
CA TYR A 46 7.56 -11.84 4.06
C TYR A 46 7.65 -13.19 4.76
N ASP A 47 6.64 -13.55 5.56
CA ASP A 47 6.58 -14.84 6.25
C ASP A 47 6.68 -16.03 5.29
N MET A 48 6.02 -15.95 4.13
CA MET A 48 6.07 -16.99 3.11
C MET A 48 7.43 -17.11 2.41
N VAL A 49 8.14 -16.01 2.19
CA VAL A 49 9.38 -15.99 1.39
C VAL A 49 10.67 -15.97 2.20
N LYS A 50 10.61 -15.68 3.51
CA LYS A 50 11.78 -15.49 4.38
C LYS A 50 12.76 -16.67 4.41
N ALA A 51 12.30 -17.88 4.11
CA ALA A 51 13.15 -19.05 4.03
C ALA A 51 14.08 -19.03 2.80
N VAL A 52 13.63 -18.39 1.71
CA VAL A 52 14.33 -18.31 0.42
C VAL A 52 15.09 -16.99 0.29
N GLU A 53 14.48 -15.88 0.68
CA GLU A 53 15.07 -14.54 0.62
C GLU A 53 14.92 -13.83 1.97
N ARG A 54 16.00 -13.80 2.75
CA ARG A 54 16.02 -13.21 4.10
C ARG A 54 16.18 -11.69 4.09
N ALA A 55 16.79 -11.14 3.04
CA ALA A 55 17.06 -9.71 2.89
C ALA A 55 15.89 -8.95 2.25
N ALA A 56 14.75 -9.61 1.99
CA ALA A 56 13.55 -8.95 1.51
C ALA A 56 13.16 -7.78 2.45
N THR A 57 12.82 -6.64 1.85
CA THR A 57 12.39 -5.45 2.59
C THR A 57 10.91 -5.16 2.30
N ILE A 58 10.20 -4.68 3.32
CA ILE A 58 8.88 -4.07 3.14
C ILE A 58 9.10 -2.57 3.00
N GLU A 59 8.80 -2.05 1.81
CA GLU A 59 9.03 -0.64 1.50
C GLU A 59 7.74 0.10 1.17
N ARG A 60 7.73 1.40 1.45
CA ARG A 60 6.75 2.35 0.90
C ARG A 60 5.29 2.03 1.25
N VAL A 61 5.00 1.57 2.47
CA VAL A 61 3.63 1.54 3.01
C VAL A 61 3.12 2.97 3.12
N ARG A 62 2.18 3.35 2.24
CA ARG A 62 1.74 4.74 2.11
C ARG A 62 0.39 4.85 1.42
N LEU A 63 -0.37 5.87 1.80
CA LEU A 63 -1.67 6.17 1.19
C LEU A 63 -1.47 6.63 -0.26
N LEU A 64 -2.15 5.98 -1.22
CA LEU A 64 -2.11 6.35 -2.63
C LEU A 64 -3.20 7.36 -2.97
N GLU A 65 -4.41 7.07 -2.52
CA GLU A 65 -5.60 7.88 -2.74
C GLU A 65 -6.50 7.79 -1.51
N LYS A 66 -7.25 8.87 -1.27
CA LYS A 66 -8.39 8.93 -0.36
C LYS A 66 -9.42 9.82 -1.02
N SER A 67 -10.69 9.45 -0.92
CA SER A 67 -11.81 10.32 -1.27
C SER A 67 -12.79 10.40 -0.10
N GLY A 68 -13.64 11.44 -0.11
CA GLY A 68 -14.64 11.67 0.94
C GLY A 68 -14.13 12.42 2.18
N GLY A 69 -15.08 12.78 3.05
CA GLY A 69 -14.84 13.62 4.22
C GLY A 69 -14.59 15.09 3.89
N LYS A 70 -14.45 15.92 4.93
CA LYS A 70 -14.27 17.38 4.80
C LYS A 70 -13.00 17.78 4.05
N SER A 71 -11.96 16.94 4.10
CA SER A 71 -10.66 17.20 3.46
C SER A 71 -10.67 16.97 1.94
N GLY A 72 -11.75 16.41 1.38
CA GLY A 72 -11.86 16.12 -0.05
C GLY A 72 -10.93 14.99 -0.52
N THR A 73 -10.71 14.94 -1.83
CA THR A 73 -9.91 13.88 -2.46
C THR A 73 -8.42 14.20 -2.38
N PHE A 74 -7.67 13.27 -1.79
CA PHE A 74 -6.22 13.25 -1.83
C PHE A 74 -5.75 12.23 -2.87
N ARG A 75 -4.82 12.61 -3.74
CA ARG A 75 -4.07 11.70 -4.61
C ARG A 75 -2.59 11.96 -4.48
N ARG A 76 -1.82 10.91 -4.21
CA ARG A 76 -0.36 11.01 -4.12
C ARG A 76 0.21 11.31 -5.50
N ALA A 77 1.00 12.37 -5.60
CA ALA A 77 1.73 12.69 -6.83
C ALA A 77 2.66 11.53 -7.22
N ALA A 78 2.72 11.24 -8.54
CA ALA A 78 3.64 10.24 -9.06
C ALA A 78 5.09 10.58 -8.66
N PRO A 79 5.90 9.61 -8.25
CA PRO A 79 7.29 9.88 -7.88
C PRO A 79 8.04 10.50 -9.07
N ARG A 80 8.65 11.67 -8.86
CA ARG A 80 9.53 12.30 -9.84
C ARG A 80 10.65 11.32 -10.18
N GLN A 81 10.77 10.92 -11.45
CA GLN A 81 11.92 10.12 -11.90
C GLN A 81 13.20 10.92 -11.64
N ARG A 82 14.00 10.48 -10.66
CA ARG A 82 15.36 10.99 -10.49
C ARG A 82 16.14 10.62 -11.76
N LYS A 83 16.50 11.62 -12.57
CA LYS A 83 17.47 11.45 -13.66
C LYS A 83 18.73 10.83 -13.06
N ARG A 84 19.01 9.55 -13.35
CA ARG A 84 20.25 8.90 -12.96
C ARG A 84 21.38 9.71 -13.60
N ARG A 85 22.17 10.42 -12.78
CA ARG A 85 23.47 10.95 -13.21
C ARG A 85 24.31 9.72 -13.54
N ARG A 86 24.57 9.51 -14.83
CA ARG A 86 25.59 8.56 -15.29
C ARG A 86 26.94 9.13 -14.85
N SER A 87 27.70 8.34 -14.10
CA SER A 87 29.14 8.51 -13.86
C SER A 87 29.77 7.18 -14.18
#